data_AF-A0A432U3C4-F1
#
_entry.id   AF-A0A432U3C4-F1
#
_cell.length_a   1.000
_cell.length_b   1.000
_cell.length_c   1.000
_cell.angle_alpha   90.00
_cell.angle_beta   90.00
_cell.angle_gamma   90.00
#
_symmetry.space_group_name_H-M   'P 1'
#
loop_
_entity.id
_entity.type
_entity.pdbx_description
1 polymer ?
#
loop_
_entity_poly.entity_id
_entity_poly.type
_entity_poly.pdbx_seq_one_letter_code
_entity_poly.pdbx_strand_id
1 'polypeptide(L)'
;MKLQTLVVSAASVALLASTVVTAKPVGIVKGVMEVAGISRNQDNAATIDPAFAKTSRPCPPFCIQPTAPFAPAAVDTVTELDMIHAARDSAGGDASILVVDARTPGWVKKGTIPHAVNVPFTKLNSKALAKDPMAVVDILTGTFGVKDMDGVLDYDNAKTLYLFCNGSWC
;
A
#
# COMPACT_ATOMS: atom_id res chain seq x y z
N MET A 1 48.24 4.66 72.76
CA MET A 1 46.93 4.48 72.11
C MET A 1 46.61 5.74 71.30
N LYS A 2 46.70 5.67 69.97
CA LYS A 2 46.14 6.68 69.06
C LYS A 2 45.31 5.91 68.04
N LEU A 3 43.99 6.07 68.14
CA LEU A 3 43.00 5.42 67.29
C LEU A 3 42.91 6.25 66.00
N GLN A 4 43.37 5.71 64.87
CA GLN A 4 43.15 6.33 63.56
C GLN A 4 41.79 5.88 63.03
N THR A 5 40.88 6.83 62.91
CA THR A 5 39.52 6.64 62.40
C THR A 5 39.57 6.46 60.88
N LEU A 6 39.21 5.27 60.40
CA LEU A 6 38.98 5.00 58.97
C LEU A 6 37.62 5.58 58.58
N VAL A 7 37.60 6.57 57.68
CA VAL A 7 36.36 7.08 57.07
C VAL A 7 36.08 6.24 55.83
N VAL A 8 35.13 5.32 55.91
CA VAL A 8 34.60 4.58 54.75
C VAL A 8 33.54 5.47 54.11
N SER A 9 33.87 6.06 52.95
CA SER A 9 32.91 6.82 52.16
C SER A 9 32.10 5.85 51.30
N ALA A 10 30.85 5.61 51.68
CA ALA A 10 29.91 4.85 50.86
C ALA A 10 29.38 5.75 49.74
N ALA A 11 29.93 5.59 48.53
CA ALA A 11 29.40 6.23 47.34
C ALA A 11 28.10 5.52 46.94
N SER A 12 26.95 6.11 47.31
CA SER A 12 25.64 5.69 46.84
C SER A 12 25.51 5.95 45.34
N VAL A 13 25.64 4.92 44.53
CA VAL A 13 25.27 4.98 43.10
C VAL A 13 23.76 5.01 43.02
N ALA A 14 23.19 6.20 42.85
CA ALA A 14 21.78 6.36 42.53
C ALA A 14 21.54 5.84 41.10
N LEU A 15 20.93 4.66 40.98
CA LEU A 15 20.38 4.19 39.70
C LEU A 15 19.25 5.15 39.30
N LEU A 16 19.53 6.04 38.36
CA LEU A 16 18.51 6.80 37.66
C LEU A 16 17.70 5.79 36.83
N ALA A 17 16.57 5.34 37.37
CA ALA A 17 15.55 4.64 36.60
C ALA A 17 14.99 5.64 35.56
N SER A 18 15.55 5.62 34.36
CA SER A 18 14.97 6.32 33.22
C SER A 18 13.60 5.71 32.97
N THR A 19 12.54 6.43 33.32
CA THR A 19 11.20 6.13 32.83
C THR A 19 11.22 6.39 31.32
N VAL A 20 11.62 5.39 30.55
CA VAL A 20 11.44 5.39 29.11
C VAL A 20 9.92 5.44 28.91
N VAL A 21 9.39 6.60 28.54
CA VAL A 21 8.02 6.71 28.05
C VAL A 21 7.99 5.90 26.77
N THR A 22 7.61 4.63 26.85
CA THR A 22 7.37 3.80 25.67
C THR A 22 6.24 4.46 24.88
N ALA A 23 6.56 4.89 23.67
CA ALA A 23 5.60 5.38 22.68
C ALA A 23 4.38 4.44 22.60
N LYS A 24 3.19 4.99 22.39
CA LYS A 24 1.98 4.16 22.24
C LYS A 24 2.09 3.36 20.94
N PRO A 25 1.73 2.07 20.94
CA PRO A 25 1.82 1.24 19.75
C PRO A 25 0.94 1.83 18.63
N VAL A 26 1.49 1.87 17.41
CA VAL A 26 0.80 2.36 16.22
C VAL A 26 0.42 1.16 15.35
N GLY A 27 -0.75 0.60 15.60
CA GLY A 27 -1.28 -0.54 14.82
C GLY A 27 -2.01 -0.10 13.55
N ILE A 28 -2.09 -1.02 12.57
CA ILE A 28 -2.96 -0.89 11.38
C ILE A 28 -4.42 -0.76 11.85
N VAL A 29 -4.82 -1.69 12.71
CA VAL A 29 -6.03 -1.61 13.54
C VAL A 29 -5.65 -1.96 14.98
N LYS A 30 -6.60 -1.85 15.93
CA LYS A 30 -6.33 -2.15 17.34
C LYS A 30 -5.80 -3.58 17.49
N GLY A 31 -4.59 -3.71 18.00
CA GLY A 31 -3.93 -5.01 18.27
C GLY A 31 -3.27 -5.67 17.05
N VAL A 32 -3.29 -5.03 15.87
CA VAL A 32 -2.68 -5.57 14.64
C VAL A 32 -1.54 -4.66 14.22
N MET A 33 -0.29 -5.13 14.37
CA MET A 33 0.91 -4.33 14.10
C MET A 33 1.43 -4.49 12.67
N GLU A 34 1.24 -5.67 12.09
CA GLU A 34 1.71 -6.02 10.76
C GLU A 34 0.72 -6.94 10.06
N VAL A 35 0.56 -6.76 8.75
CA VAL A 35 -0.20 -7.63 7.85
C VAL A 35 0.57 -7.75 6.54
N ALA A 36 1.00 -8.96 6.15
CA ALA A 36 1.68 -9.20 4.87
C ALA A 36 2.86 -8.26 4.58
N GLY A 37 3.73 -8.04 5.58
CA GLY A 37 4.87 -7.12 5.47
C GLY A 37 4.50 -5.64 5.43
N ILE A 38 3.23 -5.28 5.65
CA ILE A 38 2.75 -3.90 5.79
C ILE A 38 2.65 -3.59 7.29
N SER A 39 3.32 -2.53 7.73
CA SER A 39 3.28 -2.04 9.12
C SER A 39 3.28 -0.51 9.15
N ARG A 40 2.83 0.07 10.25
CA ARG A 40 2.91 1.53 10.45
C ARG A 40 4.20 1.92 11.16
N ASN A 41 4.68 3.14 10.89
CA ASN A 41 5.77 3.74 11.65
C ASN A 41 5.35 3.86 13.12
N GLN A 42 6.19 3.35 14.04
CA GLN A 42 5.91 3.33 15.48
C GLN A 42 6.20 4.67 16.17
N ASP A 43 6.88 5.60 15.50
CA ASP A 43 7.05 6.95 16.00
C ASP A 43 5.71 7.70 15.99
N ASN A 44 5.22 8.07 17.18
CA ASN A 44 3.98 8.83 17.32
C ASN A 44 4.07 10.27 16.77
N ALA A 45 5.27 10.75 16.42
CA ALA A 45 5.51 12.04 15.77
C ALA A 45 5.75 11.92 14.25
N ALA A 46 5.71 10.72 13.67
CA ALA A 46 5.95 10.51 12.25
C ALA A 46 4.94 11.28 11.37
N THR A 47 5.44 11.91 10.30
CA THR A 47 4.64 12.60 9.28
C THR A 47 4.70 11.86 7.95
N ILE A 48 3.80 12.21 7.03
CA ILE A 48 3.83 11.69 5.66
C ILE A 48 5.09 12.19 4.93
N ASP A 49 5.60 11.40 3.98
CA ASP A 49 6.72 11.80 3.13
C ASP A 49 6.36 13.12 2.38
N PRO A 50 7.23 14.14 2.38
CA PRO A 50 6.98 15.42 1.72
C PRO A 50 6.60 15.31 0.23
N ALA A 51 6.99 14.23 -0.45
CA ALA A 51 6.57 13.95 -1.83
C ALA A 51 5.04 13.86 -2.00
N PHE A 52 4.30 13.54 -0.93
CA PHE A 52 2.84 13.46 -0.91
C PHE A 52 2.17 14.74 -0.39
N ALA A 53 2.93 15.76 0.04
CA ALA A 53 2.38 16.97 0.65
C ALA A 53 1.74 17.97 -0.34
N LYS A 54 2.01 17.86 -1.65
CA LYS A 54 1.50 18.80 -2.66
C LYS A 54 0.02 18.55 -2.96
N THR A 55 -0.86 19.46 -2.56
CA THR A 55 -2.32 19.32 -2.76
C THR A 55 -2.87 20.04 -4.00
N SER A 56 -2.20 21.08 -4.49
CA SER A 56 -2.67 21.96 -5.57
C SER A 56 -2.19 21.53 -6.96
N ARG A 57 -2.71 20.40 -7.46
CA ARG A 57 -2.41 19.93 -8.81
C ARG A 57 -3.44 20.49 -9.81
N PRO A 58 -3.00 21.08 -10.94
CA PRO A 58 -3.94 21.58 -11.95
C PRO A 58 -4.72 20.42 -12.59
N CYS A 59 -6.02 20.65 -12.80
CA CYS A 59 -6.92 19.78 -13.54
C CYS A 59 -7.23 20.46 -14.89
N PRO A 60 -7.07 19.76 -16.03
CA PRO A 60 -6.48 18.43 -16.21
C PRO A 60 -4.93 18.40 -16.06
N PRO A 61 -4.31 17.21 -15.82
CA PRO A 61 -4.93 15.89 -15.78
C PRO A 61 -5.36 15.41 -14.38
N PHE A 62 -5.06 16.15 -13.31
CA PHE A 62 -5.23 15.69 -11.93
C PHE A 62 -6.60 16.07 -11.34
N CYS A 63 -7.67 15.80 -12.07
CA CYS A 63 -9.03 16.08 -11.64
C CYS A 63 -9.46 15.09 -10.56
N ILE A 64 -10.10 15.58 -9.49
CA ILE A 64 -10.66 14.73 -8.44
C ILE A 64 -11.89 14.00 -8.98
N GLN A 65 -11.97 12.69 -8.76
CA GLN A 65 -13.05 11.84 -9.26
C GLN A 65 -14.21 11.73 -8.25
N PRO A 66 -15.45 11.50 -8.73
CA PRO A 66 -16.57 11.10 -7.88
C PRO A 66 -16.28 9.80 -7.11
N THR A 67 -16.96 9.60 -5.98
CA THR A 67 -16.82 8.36 -5.18
C THR A 67 -17.21 7.10 -5.96
N ALA A 68 -18.16 7.19 -6.88
CA ALA A 68 -18.59 6.09 -7.74
C ALA A 68 -18.49 6.53 -9.22
N PRO A 69 -17.27 6.66 -9.77
CA PRO A 69 -17.05 7.28 -11.07
C PRO A 69 -17.53 6.41 -12.24
N PHE A 70 -17.80 5.12 -11.99
CA PHE A 70 -18.19 4.14 -13.01
C PHE A 70 -19.67 3.75 -12.96
N ALA A 71 -20.49 4.36 -12.10
CA ALA A 71 -21.92 4.04 -12.06
C ALA A 71 -22.57 4.21 -13.45
N PRO A 72 -23.41 3.26 -13.92
CA PRO A 72 -23.96 2.12 -13.19
C PRO A 72 -23.14 0.82 -13.29
N ALA A 73 -21.95 0.84 -13.89
CA ALA A 73 -21.09 -0.35 -13.91
C ALA A 73 -20.69 -0.74 -12.48
N ALA A 74 -20.65 -2.05 -12.23
CA ALA A 74 -20.29 -2.63 -10.95
C ALA A 74 -18.77 -2.57 -10.75
N VAL A 75 -18.25 -1.39 -10.35
CA VAL A 75 -16.88 -1.23 -9.88
C VAL A 75 -16.95 -0.64 -8.48
N ASP A 76 -16.50 -1.42 -7.50
CA ASP A 76 -16.50 -1.02 -6.10
C ASP A 76 -15.36 -0.04 -5.80
N THR A 77 -15.68 0.98 -5.02
CA THR A 77 -14.66 1.85 -4.41
C THR A 77 -14.22 1.22 -3.10
N VAL A 78 -12.95 0.84 -3.04
CA VAL A 78 -12.33 0.17 -1.89
C VAL A 78 -11.54 1.14 -1.02
N THR A 79 -11.35 0.77 0.25
CA THR A 79 -10.61 1.55 1.25
C THR A 79 -9.18 1.05 1.42
N GLU A 80 -8.37 1.77 2.19
CA GLU A 80 -7.02 1.35 2.57
C GLU A 80 -7.01 -0.03 3.26
N LEU A 81 -7.99 -0.30 4.12
CA LEU A 81 -8.06 -1.58 4.83
C LEU A 81 -8.37 -2.74 3.89
N ASP A 82 -9.22 -2.52 2.90
CA ASP A 82 -9.53 -3.53 1.86
C ASP A 82 -8.29 -3.86 1.03
N MET A 83 -7.47 -2.86 0.69
CA MET A 83 -6.18 -3.07 0.01
C MET A 83 -5.20 -3.90 0.85
N ILE A 84 -5.11 -3.62 2.16
CA ILE A 84 -4.26 -4.38 3.09
C ILE A 84 -4.73 -5.83 3.21
N HIS A 85 -6.05 -6.05 3.25
CA HIS A 85 -6.62 -7.40 3.27
C HIS A 85 -6.40 -8.15 1.94
N ALA A 86 -6.55 -7.49 0.80
CA ALA A 86 -6.22 -8.09 -0.48
C ALA A 86 -4.73 -8.48 -0.58
N ALA A 87 -3.83 -7.65 -0.05
CA ALA A 87 -2.41 -7.99 0.04
C ALA A 87 -2.16 -9.19 0.98
N ARG A 88 -2.87 -9.27 2.11
CA ARG A 88 -2.86 -10.44 3.01
C ARG A 88 -3.28 -11.72 2.30
N ASP A 89 -4.40 -11.68 1.60
CA ASP A 89 -4.98 -12.87 0.98
C ASP A 89 -4.10 -13.34 -0.20
N SER A 90 -3.60 -12.40 -1.00
CA SER A 90 -2.57 -12.64 -2.02
C SER A 90 -1.30 -13.26 -1.43
N ALA A 91 -0.78 -12.71 -0.32
CA ALA A 91 0.38 -13.28 0.39
C ALA A 91 0.11 -14.69 0.94
N GLY A 92 -1.14 -14.97 1.32
CA GLY A 92 -1.62 -16.28 1.76
C GLY A 92 -1.80 -17.30 0.63
N GLY A 93 -1.57 -16.91 -0.63
CA GLY A 93 -1.66 -17.79 -1.79
C GLY A 93 -3.03 -17.80 -2.48
N ASP A 94 -3.93 -16.88 -2.16
CA ASP A 94 -5.19 -16.75 -2.88
C ASP A 94 -4.94 -16.24 -4.30
N ALA A 95 -4.93 -17.17 -5.26
CA ALA A 95 -4.71 -16.87 -6.66
C ALA A 95 -5.91 -16.22 -7.36
N SER A 96 -7.07 -16.11 -6.70
CA SER A 96 -8.26 -15.44 -7.24
C SER A 96 -8.19 -13.91 -7.09
N ILE A 97 -7.30 -13.40 -6.24
CA ILE A 97 -7.14 -11.98 -5.96
C ILE A 97 -5.85 -11.45 -6.61
N LEU A 98 -5.89 -10.20 -7.09
CA LEU A 98 -4.70 -9.51 -7.57
C LEU A 98 -4.67 -8.06 -7.13
N VAL A 99 -3.61 -7.67 -6.42
CA VAL A 99 -3.34 -6.26 -6.10
C VAL A 99 -2.56 -5.65 -7.27
N VAL A 100 -3.06 -4.56 -7.85
CA VAL A 100 -2.51 -3.95 -9.07
C VAL A 100 -2.11 -2.51 -8.81
N ASP A 101 -0.80 -2.24 -8.96
CA ASP A 101 -0.26 -0.88 -9.02
C ASP A 101 -0.40 -0.36 -10.45
N ALA A 102 -1.35 0.55 -10.68
CA ALA A 102 -1.65 1.11 -12.00
C ALA A 102 -0.68 2.23 -12.41
N ARG A 103 0.28 2.61 -11.58
CA ARG A 103 1.23 3.69 -11.88
C ARG A 103 2.26 3.24 -12.91
N THR A 104 3.00 4.19 -13.47
CA THR A 104 4.11 3.86 -14.37
C THR A 104 5.29 3.24 -13.61
N PRO A 105 6.15 2.42 -14.24
CA PRO A 105 7.23 1.70 -13.55
C PRO A 105 8.20 2.60 -12.77
N GLY A 106 8.38 3.85 -13.19
CA GLY A 106 9.19 4.84 -12.47
C GLY A 106 8.66 5.18 -11.08
N TRP A 107 7.35 5.11 -10.86
CA TRP A 107 6.73 5.30 -9.54
C TRP A 107 6.85 4.04 -8.67
N VAL A 108 6.67 2.87 -9.27
CA VAL A 108 6.80 1.57 -8.57
C VAL A 108 8.21 1.41 -7.97
N LYS A 109 9.25 1.83 -8.71
CA LYS A 109 10.64 1.82 -8.23
C LYS A 109 10.87 2.66 -6.96
N LYS A 110 9.99 3.61 -6.65
CA LYS A 110 10.07 4.44 -5.43
C LYS A 110 9.35 3.79 -4.23
N GLY A 111 8.69 2.65 -4.44
CA GLY A 111 7.89 1.96 -3.44
C GLY A 111 6.51 1.62 -3.99
N THR A 112 6.04 0.43 -3.65
CA THR A 112 4.71 -0.10 -4.00
C THR A 112 4.17 -0.91 -2.82
N ILE A 113 2.89 -1.24 -2.85
CA ILE A 113 2.29 -2.09 -1.82
C ILE A 113 2.88 -3.51 -1.98
N PRO A 114 3.32 -4.18 -0.89
CA PRO A 114 3.71 -5.58 -0.94
C PRO A 114 2.66 -6.45 -1.62
N HIS A 115 3.10 -7.47 -2.35
CA HIS A 115 2.24 -8.41 -3.08
C HIS A 115 1.45 -7.79 -4.27
N ALA A 116 1.74 -6.54 -4.64
CA ALA A 116 1.20 -5.93 -5.85
C ALA A 116 2.02 -6.29 -7.11
N VAL A 117 1.33 -6.39 -8.25
CA VAL A 117 1.94 -6.41 -9.59
C VAL A 117 1.77 -5.06 -10.26
N ASN A 118 2.75 -4.65 -11.08
CA ASN A 118 2.63 -3.40 -11.83
C ASN A 118 1.98 -3.63 -13.20
N VAL A 119 0.79 -3.05 -13.40
CA VAL A 119 0.13 -2.97 -14.71
C VAL A 119 -0.20 -1.51 -15.00
N PRO A 120 0.70 -0.77 -15.68
CA PRO A 120 0.52 0.67 -15.88
C PRO A 120 -0.76 0.99 -16.65
N PHE A 121 -1.50 2.01 -16.20
CA PHE A 121 -2.74 2.47 -16.87
C PHE A 121 -2.52 2.84 -18.36
N THR A 122 -1.30 3.24 -18.72
CA THR A 122 -0.90 3.56 -20.10
C THR A 122 -0.89 2.34 -21.04
N LYS A 123 -1.02 1.13 -20.49
CA LYS A 123 -1.12 -0.13 -21.23
C LYS A 123 -2.55 -0.64 -21.39
N LEU A 124 -3.52 -0.10 -20.65
CA LEU A 124 -4.91 -0.55 -20.64
C LEU A 124 -5.93 0.52 -21.04
N ASN A 125 -5.51 1.79 -21.16
CA ASN A 125 -6.43 2.86 -21.51
C ASN A 125 -6.90 2.80 -22.98
N SER A 126 -7.90 3.61 -23.33
CA SER A 126 -8.47 3.66 -24.69
C SER A 126 -7.44 3.95 -25.79
N LYS A 127 -6.39 4.71 -25.49
CA LYS A 127 -5.29 4.98 -26.43
C LYS A 127 -4.42 3.75 -26.65
N ALA A 128 -4.15 2.96 -25.60
CA ALA A 128 -3.43 1.70 -25.69
C ALA A 128 -4.22 0.69 -26.52
N LEU A 129 -5.51 0.54 -26.20
CA LEU A 129 -6.42 -0.34 -26.92
C LEU A 129 -6.50 0.03 -28.42
N ALA A 130 -6.67 1.32 -28.75
CA ALA A 130 -6.73 1.76 -30.14
C ALA A 130 -5.41 1.56 -30.91
N LYS A 131 -4.27 1.59 -30.20
CA LYS A 131 -2.95 1.44 -30.80
C LYS A 131 -2.59 -0.02 -31.06
N ASP A 132 -2.85 -0.88 -30.08
CA ASP A 132 -2.48 -2.30 -30.11
C ASP A 132 -3.45 -3.12 -29.24
N PRO A 133 -4.59 -3.55 -29.81
CA PRO A 133 -5.59 -4.32 -29.09
C PRO A 133 -5.05 -5.63 -28.54
N MET A 134 -4.16 -6.30 -29.27
CA MET A 134 -3.61 -7.59 -28.86
C MET A 134 -2.72 -7.46 -27.63
N ALA A 135 -1.92 -6.40 -27.53
CA ALA A 135 -1.15 -6.14 -26.31
C ALA A 135 -2.05 -5.91 -25.07
N VAL A 136 -3.27 -5.38 -25.25
CA VAL A 136 -4.25 -5.28 -24.17
C VAL A 136 -4.80 -6.65 -23.83
N VAL A 137 -5.21 -7.44 -24.83
CA VAL A 137 -5.71 -8.81 -24.64
C VAL A 137 -4.69 -9.68 -23.92
N ASP A 138 -3.40 -9.59 -24.26
CA ASP A 138 -2.32 -10.32 -23.60
C ASP A 138 -2.22 -10.01 -22.10
N ILE A 139 -2.51 -8.77 -21.69
CA ILE A 139 -2.55 -8.39 -20.27
C ILE A 139 -3.80 -8.99 -19.62
N LEU A 140 -4.97 -8.85 -20.26
CA LEU A 140 -6.22 -9.39 -19.74
C LEU A 140 -6.12 -10.90 -19.51
N THR A 141 -5.58 -11.64 -20.48
CA THR A 141 -5.48 -13.10 -20.42
C THR A 141 -4.31 -13.58 -19.58
N GLY A 142 -3.12 -12.99 -19.77
CA GLY A 142 -1.90 -13.41 -19.09
C GLY A 142 -1.80 -12.96 -17.63
N THR A 143 -2.49 -11.88 -17.25
CA THR A 143 -2.38 -11.29 -15.90
C THR A 143 -3.69 -11.35 -15.12
N PHE A 144 -4.82 -11.03 -15.74
CA PHE A 144 -6.10 -10.92 -15.03
C PHE A 144 -6.94 -12.20 -15.05
N GLY A 145 -6.48 -13.25 -15.73
CA GLY A 145 -7.18 -14.54 -15.79
C GLY A 145 -8.41 -14.55 -16.69
N VAL A 146 -8.55 -13.55 -17.56
CA VAL A 146 -9.55 -13.54 -18.64
C VAL A 146 -9.21 -14.64 -19.63
N LYS A 147 -10.21 -15.29 -20.22
CA LYS A 147 -10.00 -16.27 -21.28
C LYS A 147 -10.36 -15.66 -22.63
N ASP A 148 -9.55 -15.90 -23.63
CA ASP A 148 -9.90 -15.58 -25.02
C ASP A 148 -10.50 -16.83 -25.67
N MET A 149 -11.78 -16.76 -26.03
CA MET A 149 -12.52 -17.81 -26.75
C MET A 149 -12.69 -17.40 -28.21
N ASP A 150 -11.58 -17.40 -28.95
CA ASP A 150 -11.51 -17.02 -30.38
C ASP A 150 -12.09 -15.62 -30.68
N GLY A 151 -11.64 -14.63 -29.91
CA GLY A 151 -12.05 -13.22 -30.04
C GLY A 151 -13.19 -12.80 -29.11
N VAL A 152 -13.74 -13.74 -28.34
CA VAL A 152 -14.72 -13.46 -27.28
C VAL A 152 -14.04 -13.60 -25.93
N LEU A 153 -13.94 -12.49 -25.19
CA LEU A 153 -13.32 -12.49 -23.87
C LEU A 153 -14.32 -12.98 -22.81
N ASP A 154 -13.96 -14.06 -22.12
CA ASP A 154 -14.66 -14.65 -20.98
C ASP A 154 -14.02 -14.21 -19.66
N TYR A 155 -14.84 -13.61 -18.79
CA TYR A 155 -14.46 -13.06 -17.49
C TYR A 155 -14.96 -13.89 -16.31
N ASP A 156 -15.67 -15.01 -16.54
CA ASP A 156 -16.33 -15.79 -15.47
C ASP A 156 -15.34 -16.32 -14.43
N ASN A 157 -14.07 -16.50 -14.82
CA ASN A 157 -12.98 -16.96 -13.96
C ASN A 157 -11.86 -15.93 -13.82
N ALA A 158 -12.12 -14.67 -14.18
CA ALA A 158 -11.15 -13.60 -14.00
C ALA A 158 -10.90 -13.33 -12.51
N LYS A 159 -9.70 -12.85 -12.20
CA LYS A 159 -9.30 -12.47 -10.84
C LYS A 159 -10.08 -11.25 -10.36
N THR A 160 -10.38 -11.18 -9.07
CA THR A 160 -10.82 -9.95 -8.42
C THR A 160 -9.62 -9.00 -8.30
N LEU A 161 -9.72 -7.84 -8.98
CA LEU A 161 -8.64 -6.87 -9.03
C LEU A 161 -8.83 -5.77 -7.99
N TYR A 162 -7.81 -5.57 -7.14
CA TYR A 162 -7.69 -4.44 -6.22
C TYR A 162 -6.69 -3.45 -6.79
N LEU A 163 -7.19 -2.36 -7.36
CA LEU A 163 -6.38 -1.40 -8.13
C LEU A 163 -6.07 -0.16 -7.30
N PHE A 164 -4.82 0.32 -7.36
CA PHE A 164 -4.45 1.61 -6.80
C PHE A 164 -3.55 2.42 -7.74
N CYS A 165 -3.52 3.73 -7.50
CA CYS A 165 -2.75 4.68 -8.28
C CYS A 165 -2.21 5.80 -7.36
N ASN A 166 -2.09 7.05 -7.83
CA ASN A 166 -1.55 8.19 -7.10
C ASN A 166 -2.61 8.88 -6.21
N GLY A 167 -3.48 8.10 -5.58
CA GLY A 167 -4.59 8.60 -4.76
C GLY A 167 -5.64 9.35 -5.58
N SER A 168 -6.15 10.46 -5.04
CA SER A 168 -7.27 11.27 -5.58
C SER A 168 -7.01 11.98 -6.91
N TRP A 169 -5.80 11.83 -7.47
CA TRP A 169 -5.42 12.41 -8.75
C TRP A 169 -5.21 11.37 -9.86
N CYS A 170 -5.51 10.12 -9.55
CA CYS A 170 -6.06 9.19 -10.52
C CYS A 170 -7.59 9.37 -10.49
#